data_AF-A0A9Q0Q9Z0-F1
#
_entry.id   AF-A0A9Q0Q9Z0-F1
#
_cell.length_a   1.000
_cell.length_b   1.000
_cell.length_c   1.000
_cell.angle_alpha   90.00
_cell.angle_beta   90.00
_cell.angle_gamma   90.00
#
_symmetry.space_group_name_H-M   'P 1'
#
loop_
_entity.id
_entity.type
_entity.pdbx_description
1 polymer ?
#
loop_
_entity_poly.entity_id
_entity_poly.type
_entity_poly.pdbx_seq_one_letter_code
_entity_poly.pdbx_strand_id
1 'polypeptide(L)'
;MYQKPFPKFNSYENAFFSKIKEELLTAKDHPAAAIGLTLTAGLFLMRGPRRFLFRNTLGRFQSEEAQFLKAEKTVKEFSFSVDLMKKESRKLLERASLAEKEMKNGHTELLDTGSQIQRHAKSVDKVETKAADLMDGLREIPGRDALKLRAEVASMTSLLKQQRAVLDKRIMKISELGIPI
;
A
#
# COMPACT_ATOMS: atom_id res chain seq x y z
N MET A 1 -19.44 -16.59 63.65
CA MET A 1 -19.44 -17.97 64.16
C MET A 1 -19.18 -18.88 62.95
N TYR A 2 -18.02 -19.52 62.88
CA TYR A 2 -17.57 -20.30 61.71
C TYR A 2 -18.30 -21.65 61.64
N GLN A 3 -19.05 -21.89 60.55
CA GLN A 3 -19.81 -23.13 60.34
C GLN A 3 -19.06 -24.06 59.35
N LYS A 4 -18.79 -25.27 59.86
CA LYS A 4 -18.08 -26.45 59.34
C LYS A 4 -18.23 -26.80 57.84
N PRO A 5 -17.17 -27.33 57.17
CA PRO A 5 -17.26 -27.84 55.80
C PRO A 5 -17.89 -29.25 55.73
N PHE A 6 -18.50 -29.54 54.58
CA PHE A 6 -19.28 -30.74 54.26
C PHE A 6 -18.49 -32.07 54.48
N PRO A 7 -18.96 -33.01 55.33
CA PRO A 7 -18.23 -34.23 55.67
C PRO A 7 -18.11 -35.25 54.52
N LYS A 8 -18.99 -35.17 53.51
CA LYS A 8 -19.01 -36.12 52.39
C LYS A 8 -17.88 -35.88 51.39
N PHE A 9 -17.58 -34.63 51.06
CA PHE A 9 -16.52 -34.30 50.11
C PHE A 9 -15.14 -34.73 50.64
N ASN A 10 -14.90 -34.45 51.92
CA ASN A 10 -13.69 -34.86 52.61
C ASN A 10 -13.55 -36.40 52.69
N SER A 11 -14.68 -37.14 52.76
CA SER A 11 -14.66 -38.60 52.72
C SER A 11 -14.29 -39.16 51.35
N TYR A 12 -14.79 -38.56 50.27
CA TYR A 12 -14.44 -38.98 48.90
C TYR A 12 -13.00 -38.62 48.55
N GLU A 13 -12.55 -37.42 48.93
CA GLU A 13 -11.16 -37.00 48.76
C GLU A 13 -10.23 -37.90 49.57
N ASN A 14 -10.52 -38.17 50.84
CA ASN A 14 -9.69 -39.05 51.66
C ASN A 14 -9.70 -40.51 51.14
N ALA A 15 -10.82 -41.02 50.63
CA ALA A 15 -10.88 -42.34 49.99
C ALA A 15 -10.04 -42.38 48.69
N PHE A 16 -10.07 -41.30 47.92
CA PHE A 16 -9.28 -41.18 46.70
C PHE A 16 -7.78 -41.10 47.00
N PHE A 17 -7.37 -40.23 47.94
CA PHE A 17 -5.97 -40.07 48.32
C PHE A 17 -5.40 -41.28 49.07
N SER A 18 -6.21 -41.97 49.88
CA SER A 18 -5.79 -43.22 50.52
C SER A 18 -5.57 -44.33 49.50
N LYS A 19 -6.47 -44.47 48.51
CA LYS A 19 -6.32 -45.44 47.42
C LYS A 19 -5.11 -45.14 46.53
N ILE A 20 -4.85 -43.87 46.22
CA ILE A 20 -3.63 -43.45 45.51
C ILE A 20 -2.38 -43.80 46.33
N LYS A 21 -2.39 -43.57 47.65
CA LYS A 21 -1.26 -43.94 48.51
C LYS A 21 -1.03 -45.45 48.56
N GLU A 22 -2.10 -46.23 48.58
CA GLU A 22 -2.06 -47.69 48.59
C GLU A 22 -1.53 -48.24 47.26
N GLU A 23 -1.96 -47.68 46.12
CA GLU A 23 -1.41 -47.97 44.81
C GLU A 23 0.06 -47.52 44.66
N LEU A 24 0.45 -46.41 45.29
CA LEU A 24 1.84 -45.93 45.31
C LEU A 24 2.75 -46.86 46.14
N LEU A 25 2.24 -47.37 47.27
CA LEU A 25 2.93 -48.38 48.08
C LEU A 25 3.09 -49.70 47.30
N THR A 26 2.04 -50.11 46.57
CA THR A 26 2.06 -51.30 45.70
C THR A 26 3.02 -51.12 44.50
N ALA A 27 3.15 -49.90 44.00
CA ALA A 27 4.07 -49.55 42.92
C ALA A 27 5.55 -49.61 43.36
N LYS A 28 5.83 -49.48 44.67
CA LYS A 28 7.18 -49.69 45.24
C LYS A 28 7.65 -51.13 45.08
N ASP A 29 6.72 -52.09 45.11
CA ASP A 29 7.00 -53.53 45.00
C ASP A 29 7.04 -54.01 43.54
N HIS A 30 6.42 -53.24 42.63
CA HIS A 30 6.48 -53.47 41.18
C HIS A 30 7.07 -52.25 40.45
N PRO A 31 8.41 -52.10 40.40
CA PRO A 31 9.06 -50.89 39.88
C PRO A 31 8.71 -50.61 38.41
N ALA A 32 8.43 -51.65 37.62
CA ALA A 32 7.98 -51.50 36.23
C ALA A 32 6.62 -50.79 36.10
N ALA A 33 5.69 -51.03 37.04
CA ALA A 33 4.36 -50.40 37.04
C ALA A 33 4.42 -48.92 37.45
N ALA A 34 5.30 -48.59 38.42
CA ALA A 34 5.56 -47.22 38.85
C ALA A 34 6.12 -46.35 37.71
N ILE A 35 7.04 -46.90 36.92
CA ILE A 35 7.62 -46.23 35.76
C ILE A 35 6.52 -45.96 34.71
N GLY A 36 5.63 -46.91 34.46
CA GLY A 36 4.50 -46.71 33.54
C GLY A 36 3.54 -45.59 33.97
N LEU A 37 3.18 -45.54 35.25
CA LEU A 37 2.29 -44.51 35.79
C LEU A 37 2.92 -43.11 35.77
N THR A 38 4.21 -43.01 36.11
CA THR A 38 4.91 -41.73 36.10
C THR A 38 5.14 -41.20 34.68
N LEU A 39 5.47 -42.08 33.72
CA LEU A 39 5.59 -41.70 32.31
C LEU A 39 4.26 -41.24 31.71
N THR A 40 3.15 -41.93 32.01
CA THR A 40 1.82 -41.56 31.51
C THR A 40 1.33 -40.25 32.13
N ALA A 41 1.45 -40.08 33.45
CA ALA A 41 1.11 -38.81 34.11
C ALA A 41 1.99 -37.65 33.60
N GLY A 42 3.29 -37.90 33.38
CA GLY A 42 4.21 -36.95 32.77
C GLY A 42 3.76 -36.54 31.36
N LEU A 43 3.35 -37.49 30.53
CA LEU A 43 2.84 -37.21 29.18
C LEU A 43 1.60 -36.30 29.20
N PHE A 44 0.64 -36.53 30.10
CA PHE A 44 -0.56 -35.70 30.22
C PHE A 44 -0.28 -34.28 30.76
N LEU A 45 0.71 -34.13 31.64
CA LEU A 45 1.09 -32.82 32.19
C LEU A 45 1.92 -31.98 31.22
N MET A 46 2.60 -32.62 30.25
CA MET A 46 3.33 -31.90 29.21
C MET A 46 2.39 -31.07 28.31
N ARG A 47 2.85 -29.87 27.96
CA ARG A 47 2.06 -28.87 27.21
C ARG A 47 1.68 -29.36 25.80
N GLY A 48 2.54 -30.17 25.17
CA GLY A 48 2.35 -30.71 23.82
C GLY A 48 1.19 -31.71 23.74
N PRO A 49 1.25 -32.84 24.47
CA PRO A 49 0.19 -33.86 24.46
C PRO A 49 -1.15 -33.32 24.93
N ARG A 50 -1.16 -32.43 25.93
CA ARG A 50 -2.37 -31.71 26.34
C ARG A 50 -2.98 -30.95 25.16
N ARG A 51 -2.21 -30.10 24.46
CA ARG A 51 -2.71 -29.35 23.30
C ARG A 51 -3.20 -30.27 22.17
N PHE A 52 -2.51 -31.39 21.95
CA PHE A 52 -2.87 -32.42 20.98
C PHE A 52 -4.22 -33.07 21.32
N LEU A 53 -4.41 -33.49 22.57
CA LEU A 53 -5.66 -34.09 23.05
C LEU A 53 -6.81 -33.09 22.98
N PHE A 54 -6.65 -31.87 23.49
CA PHE A 54 -7.70 -30.85 23.42
C PHE A 54 -8.13 -30.55 21.97
N ARG A 55 -7.17 -30.54 21.03
CA ARG A 55 -7.46 -30.31 19.61
C ARG A 55 -8.11 -31.51 18.92
N ASN A 56 -7.83 -32.73 19.37
CA ASN A 56 -8.30 -33.96 18.71
C ASN A 56 -9.52 -34.62 19.40
N THR A 57 -9.78 -34.35 20.67
CA THR A 57 -10.89 -34.94 21.44
C THR A 57 -11.94 -33.90 21.79
N LEU A 58 -11.56 -32.77 22.41
CA LEU A 58 -12.50 -31.75 22.87
C LEU A 58 -13.05 -30.85 21.76
N GLY A 59 -12.30 -30.66 20.67
CA GLY A 59 -12.79 -29.98 19.47
C GLY A 59 -13.92 -30.73 18.74
N ARG A 60 -14.03 -32.06 18.93
CA ARG A 60 -15.05 -32.90 18.27
C ARG A 60 -16.40 -32.89 19.00
N PHE A 61 -16.46 -32.38 20.23
CA PHE A 61 -17.71 -32.27 21.00
C PHE A 61 -18.45 -30.93 20.79
N GLN A 62 -18.02 -30.09 19.85
CA GLN A 62 -18.86 -28.96 19.41
C GLN A 62 -20.05 -29.53 18.64
N SER A 63 -21.27 -29.24 19.10
CA SER A 63 -22.49 -29.67 18.41
C SER A 63 -22.47 -29.24 16.94
N GLU A 64 -22.98 -30.11 16.06
CA GLU A 64 -23.05 -29.82 14.62
C GLU A 64 -23.78 -28.50 14.37
N GLU A 65 -24.80 -28.20 15.18
CA GLU A 65 -25.53 -26.93 15.17
C GLU A 65 -24.64 -25.72 15.50
N ALA A 66 -23.76 -25.82 16.51
CA ALA A 66 -22.87 -24.72 16.86
C ALA A 66 -21.80 -24.46 15.79
N GLN A 67 -21.32 -25.52 15.13
CA GLN A 67 -20.39 -25.40 14.00
C GLN A 67 -21.08 -24.78 12.78
N PHE A 68 -22.31 -25.21 12.49
CA PHE A 68 -23.12 -24.68 11.39
C PHE A 68 -23.47 -23.21 11.60
N LEU A 69 -23.95 -22.82 12.78
CA LEU A 69 -24.26 -21.42 13.10
C LEU A 69 -23.02 -20.52 12.99
N LYS A 70 -21.85 -21.02 13.41
CA LYS A 70 -20.58 -20.32 13.24
C LYS A 70 -20.20 -20.16 11.77
N ALA A 71 -20.39 -21.21 10.97
CA ALA A 71 -20.15 -21.16 9.53
C ALA A 71 -21.11 -20.18 8.84
N GLU A 72 -22.40 -20.22 9.16
CA GLU A 72 -23.42 -19.31 8.61
C GLU A 72 -23.09 -17.85 8.92
N LYS A 73 -22.72 -17.56 10.17
CA LYS A 73 -22.29 -16.21 10.58
C LYS A 73 -21.06 -15.76 9.78
N THR A 74 -20.07 -16.64 9.63
CA THR A 74 -18.85 -16.35 8.88
C THR A 74 -19.13 -16.10 7.40
N VAL A 75 -20.05 -16.88 6.79
CA VAL A 75 -20.48 -16.69 5.40
C VAL A 75 -21.20 -15.36 5.22
N LYS A 76 -22.07 -14.96 6.17
CA LYS A 76 -22.76 -13.65 6.13
C LYS A 76 -21.78 -12.47 6.28
N GLU A 77 -20.82 -12.57 7.19
CA GLU A 77 -19.77 -11.55 7.34
C GLU A 77 -18.92 -11.47 6.07
N PHE A 78 -18.55 -12.62 5.51
CA PHE A 78 -17.77 -12.70 4.28
C PHE A 78 -18.54 -12.14 3.07
N SER A 79 -19.84 -12.44 2.93
CA SER A 79 -20.64 -11.90 1.82
C SER A 79 -20.74 -10.38 1.89
N PHE A 80 -20.91 -9.81 3.10
CA PHE A 80 -20.90 -8.36 3.30
C PHE A 80 -19.55 -7.74 2.92
N SER A 81 -18.43 -8.34 3.36
CA SER A 81 -17.09 -7.89 2.98
C SER A 81 -16.87 -7.95 1.47
N VAL A 82 -17.28 -9.03 0.81
CA VAL A 82 -17.16 -9.17 -0.65
C VAL A 82 -17.98 -8.11 -1.38
N ASP A 83 -19.19 -7.80 -0.92
CA ASP A 83 -20.03 -6.78 -1.56
C ASP A 83 -19.48 -5.36 -1.37
N LEU A 84 -18.90 -5.07 -0.20
CA LEU A 84 -18.17 -3.82 0.02
C LEU A 84 -16.96 -3.74 -0.92
N MET A 85 -16.13 -4.80 -0.98
CA MET A 85 -14.96 -4.86 -1.86
C MET A 85 -15.34 -4.70 -3.33
N LYS A 86 -16.44 -5.31 -3.80
CA LYS A 86 -16.92 -5.12 -5.18
C LYS A 86 -17.27 -3.66 -5.46
N LYS A 87 -17.94 -2.98 -4.52
CA LYS A 87 -18.32 -1.57 -4.68
C LYS A 87 -17.09 -0.66 -4.71
N GLU A 88 -16.15 -0.87 -3.79
CA GLU A 88 -14.89 -0.11 -3.76
C GLU A 88 -14.04 -0.37 -4.99
N SER A 89 -13.93 -1.63 -5.42
CA SER A 89 -13.19 -2.00 -6.63
C SER A 89 -13.77 -1.32 -7.87
N ARG A 90 -15.10 -1.29 -8.04
CA ARG A 90 -15.74 -0.56 -9.14
C ARG A 90 -15.40 0.92 -9.13
N LYS A 91 -15.51 1.57 -7.98
CA LYS A 91 -15.15 2.99 -7.83
C LYS A 91 -13.69 3.27 -8.17
N LEU A 92 -12.77 2.38 -7.76
CA LEU A 92 -11.36 2.51 -8.06
C LEU A 92 -11.07 2.31 -9.55
N LEU A 93 -11.70 1.32 -10.19
CA LEU A 93 -11.56 1.07 -11.62
C LEU A 93 -12.13 2.23 -12.46
N GLU A 94 -13.26 2.81 -12.06
CA GLU A 94 -13.84 4.00 -12.71
C GLU A 94 -12.92 5.22 -12.58
N ARG A 95 -12.31 5.43 -11.40
CA ARG A 95 -11.34 6.51 -11.20
C ARG A 95 -10.07 6.30 -12.02
N ALA A 96 -9.58 5.07 -12.09
CA ALA A 96 -8.38 4.73 -12.86
C ALA A 96 -8.62 4.94 -14.36
N SER A 97 -9.77 4.51 -14.90
CA SER A 97 -10.09 4.70 -16.32
C SER A 97 -10.31 6.17 -16.69
N LEU A 98 -10.89 6.97 -15.78
CA LEU A 98 -11.01 8.41 -15.96
C LEU A 98 -9.63 9.09 -15.96
N ALA A 99 -8.77 8.76 -14.99
CA ALA A 99 -7.42 9.29 -14.91
C ALA A 99 -6.58 8.90 -16.14
N GLU A 100 -6.73 7.68 -16.66
CA GLU A 100 -6.07 7.25 -17.90
C GLU A 100 -6.51 8.08 -19.11
N LYS A 101 -7.82 8.35 -19.22
CA LYS A 101 -8.37 9.19 -20.29
C LYS A 101 -7.85 10.62 -20.18
N GLU A 102 -7.86 11.21 -18.99
CA GLU A 102 -7.32 12.56 -18.75
C GLU A 102 -5.83 12.64 -19.05
N MET A 103 -5.05 11.63 -18.66
CA MET A 103 -3.63 11.55 -18.97
C MET A 103 -3.37 11.49 -20.48
N LYS A 104 -4.12 10.66 -21.21
CA LYS A 104 -4.01 10.57 -22.67
C LYS A 104 -4.36 11.90 -23.35
N ASN A 105 -5.46 12.52 -22.93
CA ASN A 105 -5.88 13.81 -23.45
C ASN A 105 -4.83 14.90 -23.15
N GLY A 106 -4.35 14.98 -21.90
CA GLY A 106 -3.32 15.93 -21.50
C GLY A 106 -2.01 15.72 -22.26
N HIS A 107 -1.62 14.46 -22.53
CA HIS A 107 -0.46 14.16 -23.37
C HIS A 107 -0.63 14.70 -24.79
N THR A 108 -1.80 14.49 -25.41
CA THR A 108 -2.07 15.03 -26.75
C THR A 108 -2.11 16.55 -26.79
N GLU A 109 -2.66 17.20 -25.76
CA GLU A 109 -2.71 18.66 -25.65
C GLU A 109 -1.32 19.27 -25.45
N LEU A 110 -0.47 18.63 -24.64
CA LEU A 110 0.94 19.02 -24.47
C LEU A 110 1.75 18.83 -25.75
N LEU A 111 1.50 17.76 -26.52
CA LEU A 111 2.13 17.55 -27.83
C LEU A 111 1.76 18.66 -28.81
N ASP A 112 0.46 18.94 -28.96
CA ASP A 112 -0.02 19.96 -29.90
C ASP A 112 0.47 21.35 -29.50
N THR A 113 0.27 21.73 -28.24
CA THR A 113 0.74 23.02 -27.71
C THR A 113 2.27 23.12 -27.79
N GLY A 114 2.99 22.04 -27.49
CA GLY A 114 4.45 21.98 -27.62
C GLY A 114 4.92 22.24 -29.06
N SER A 115 4.27 21.61 -30.04
CA SER A 115 4.53 21.82 -31.47
C SER A 115 4.24 23.26 -31.89
N GLN A 116 3.14 23.86 -31.42
CA GLN A 116 2.83 25.27 -31.67
C GLN A 116 3.90 26.20 -31.06
N ILE A 117 4.32 25.97 -29.81
CA ILE A 117 5.40 26.73 -29.16
C ILE A 117 6.70 26.62 -29.96
N GLN A 118 7.06 25.41 -30.42
CA GLN A 118 8.27 25.20 -31.22
C GLN A 118 8.20 25.97 -32.56
N ARG A 119 7.04 25.98 -33.23
CA ARG A 119 6.82 26.78 -34.44
C ARG A 119 6.95 28.28 -34.17
N HIS A 120 6.37 28.77 -33.07
CA HIS A 120 6.50 30.17 -32.67
C HIS A 120 7.95 30.53 -32.32
N ALA A 121 8.69 29.68 -31.61
CA ALA A 121 10.11 29.87 -31.32
C ALA A 121 10.95 29.98 -32.61
N LYS A 122 10.70 29.11 -33.60
CA LYS A 122 11.33 29.19 -34.93
C LYS A 122 10.97 30.48 -35.68
N SER A 123 9.75 30.98 -35.52
CA SER A 123 9.34 32.26 -36.10
C SER A 123 10.07 33.43 -35.44
N VAL A 124 10.15 33.43 -34.11
CA VAL A 124 10.90 34.44 -33.34
C VAL A 124 12.38 34.43 -33.73
N ASP A 125 13.00 33.26 -33.86
CA ASP A 125 14.39 33.10 -34.33
C ASP A 125 14.59 33.73 -35.71
N LYS A 126 13.67 33.51 -36.66
CA LYS A 126 13.74 34.17 -37.98
C LYS A 126 13.65 35.69 -37.90
N VAL A 127 12.80 36.23 -37.02
CA VAL A 127 12.68 37.68 -36.82
C VAL A 127 13.91 38.23 -36.11
N GLU A 128 14.47 37.50 -35.15
CA GLU A 128 15.71 37.82 -34.46
C GLU A 128 16.87 37.97 -35.44
N THR A 129 17.03 37.01 -36.38
CA THR A 129 18.06 37.07 -37.43
C THR A 129 17.88 38.27 -38.33
N LYS A 130 16.64 38.56 -38.79
CA LYS A 130 16.37 39.77 -39.60
C LYS A 130 16.67 41.06 -38.85
N ALA A 131 16.38 41.10 -37.55
CA ALA A 131 16.69 42.26 -36.72
C ALA A 131 18.21 42.42 -36.54
N ALA A 132 18.96 41.32 -36.45
CA ALA A 132 20.43 41.34 -36.43
C ALA A 132 20.99 41.87 -37.76
N ASP A 133 20.50 41.37 -38.89
CA ASP A 133 20.91 41.85 -40.23
C ASP A 133 20.63 43.36 -40.39
N LEU A 134 19.46 43.83 -39.93
CA LEU A 134 19.11 45.25 -39.93
C LEU A 134 20.03 46.08 -39.03
N MET A 135 20.36 45.57 -37.85
CA MET A 135 21.28 46.23 -36.92
C MET A 135 22.69 46.36 -37.51
N ASP A 136 23.16 45.34 -38.23
CA ASP A 136 24.45 45.37 -38.91
C ASP A 136 24.46 46.36 -40.08
N GLY A 137 23.40 46.42 -40.89
CA GLY A 137 23.25 47.47 -41.90
C GLY A 137 23.20 48.88 -41.30
N LEU A 138 22.49 49.07 -40.17
CA LEU A 138 22.45 50.35 -39.48
C LEU A 138 23.81 50.76 -38.92
N ARG A 139 24.71 49.81 -38.57
CA ARG A 139 26.07 50.08 -38.06
C ARG A 139 26.97 50.76 -39.08
N GLU A 140 26.75 50.50 -40.36
CA GLU A 140 27.54 51.08 -41.46
C GLU A 140 27.20 52.54 -41.75
N ILE A 141 26.00 53.01 -41.37
CA ILE A 141 25.53 54.37 -41.67
C ILE A 141 25.95 55.36 -40.57
N PRO A 142 26.84 56.34 -40.83
CA PRO A 142 27.13 57.41 -39.88
C PRO A 142 25.99 58.44 -39.88
N GLY A 143 25.20 58.51 -38.81
CA GLY A 143 24.12 59.49 -38.69
C GLY A 143 23.37 59.44 -37.34
N ARG A 144 22.84 60.59 -36.90
CA ARG A 144 22.11 60.70 -35.62
C ARG A 144 20.79 59.91 -35.62
N ASP A 145 20.09 59.87 -36.75
CA ASP A 145 18.85 59.09 -36.87
C ASP A 145 19.11 57.59 -36.95
N ALA A 146 20.21 57.18 -37.62
CA ALA A 146 20.68 55.79 -37.58
C ALA A 146 21.02 55.35 -36.15
N LEU A 147 21.63 56.22 -35.33
CA LEU A 147 21.89 55.96 -33.91
C LEU A 147 20.61 55.72 -33.09
N LYS A 148 19.53 56.47 -33.34
CA LYS A 148 18.23 56.24 -32.68
C LYS A 148 17.64 54.89 -33.09
N LEU A 149 17.63 54.59 -34.40
CA LEU A 149 17.15 53.31 -34.92
C LEU A 149 17.95 52.12 -34.38
N ARG A 150 19.28 52.26 -34.22
CA ARG A 150 20.13 51.24 -33.58
C ARG A 150 19.69 50.95 -32.15
N ALA A 151 19.36 51.98 -31.37
CA ALA A 151 18.89 51.79 -30.00
C ALA A 151 17.53 51.09 -29.96
N GLU A 152 16.61 51.46 -30.86
CA GLU A 152 15.30 50.81 -30.99
C GLU A 152 15.43 49.34 -31.40
N VAL A 153 16.21 49.05 -32.45
CA VAL A 153 16.45 47.69 -32.93
C VAL A 153 17.14 46.86 -31.85
N ALA A 154 18.15 47.40 -31.15
CA ALA A 154 18.80 46.70 -30.04
C ALA A 154 17.84 46.35 -28.90
N SER A 155 16.93 47.28 -28.56
CA SER A 155 15.86 47.04 -27.59
C SER A 155 14.93 45.92 -28.05
N MET A 156 14.45 45.96 -29.29
CA MET A 156 13.58 44.92 -29.87
C MET A 156 14.28 43.54 -29.90
N THR A 157 15.54 43.48 -30.34
CA THR A 157 16.31 42.22 -30.35
C THR A 157 16.49 41.66 -28.94
N SER A 158 16.71 42.51 -27.93
CA SER A 158 16.82 42.06 -26.54
C SER A 158 15.51 41.41 -26.04
N LEU A 159 14.36 41.99 -26.39
CA LEU A 159 13.04 41.45 -26.06
C LEU A 159 12.79 40.12 -26.77
N LEU A 160 13.13 40.00 -28.06
CA LEU A 160 12.98 38.75 -28.82
C LEU A 160 13.84 37.63 -28.23
N LYS A 161 15.08 37.93 -27.85
CA LYS A 161 15.97 36.97 -27.16
C LYS A 161 15.38 36.49 -25.84
N GLN A 162 14.83 37.41 -25.04
CA GLN A 162 14.19 37.07 -23.78
C GLN A 162 12.95 36.19 -24.00
N GLN A 163 12.09 36.54 -24.98
CA GLN A 163 10.92 35.75 -25.34
C GLN A 163 11.30 34.34 -25.80
N ARG A 164 12.29 34.23 -26.69
CA ARG A 164 12.82 32.96 -27.17
C ARG A 164 13.31 32.08 -26.02
N ALA A 165 14.12 32.63 -25.11
CA ALA A 165 14.61 31.88 -23.95
C ALA A 165 13.48 31.35 -23.05
N VAL A 166 12.36 32.08 -22.94
CA VAL A 166 11.17 31.60 -22.21
C VAL A 166 10.47 30.46 -22.96
N LEU A 167 10.33 30.55 -24.28
CA LEU A 167 9.74 29.50 -25.12
C LEU A 167 10.59 28.22 -25.08
N ASP A 168 11.91 28.34 -25.24
CA ASP A 168 12.84 27.21 -25.20
C ASP A 168 12.82 26.51 -23.83
N LYS A 169 12.78 27.28 -22.73
CA LYS A 169 12.59 26.72 -21.39
C LYS A 169 11.28 25.94 -21.26
N ARG A 170 10.21 26.37 -21.93
CA ARG A 170 8.93 25.65 -21.90
C ARG A 170 8.98 24.37 -22.73
N ILE A 171 9.63 24.40 -23.89
CA ILE A 171 9.89 23.22 -24.73
C ILE A 171 10.68 22.18 -23.94
N MET A 172 11.77 22.59 -23.27
CA MET A 172 12.58 21.69 -22.43
C MET A 172 11.75 21.03 -21.33
N LYS A 173 10.94 21.80 -20.61
CA LYS A 173 10.06 21.25 -19.55
C LYS A 173 9.06 20.23 -20.09
N ILE A 174 8.53 20.42 -21.29
CA ILE A 174 7.60 19.46 -21.90
C ILE A 174 8.38 18.21 -22.35
N SER A 175 9.59 18.37 -22.89
CA SER A 175 10.46 17.25 -23.29
C SER A 175 10.93 16.41 -22.10
N GLU A 176 11.21 17.03 -20.94
CA GLU A 176 11.53 16.34 -19.68
C GLU A 176 10.41 15.44 -19.18
N LEU A 177 9.15 15.69 -19.59
CA LEU A 177 8.00 14.81 -19.31
C LEU A 177 7.93 13.60 -20.26
N GLY A 178 8.94 13.38 -21.11
CA GLY A 178 8.99 12.29 -22.07
C GLY A 178 8.17 12.54 -23.34
N ILE A 179 7.76 13.78 -23.58
CA ILE A 179 6.95 14.16 -24.74
C ILE A 179 7.89 14.61 -25.88
N PRO A 180 7.89 13.95 -27.04
CA PRO A 180 8.71 14.37 -28.17
C PRO A 180 8.08 15.59 -28.86
N ILE A 181 8.82 16.69 -28.95
CA ILE A 181 8.40 17.96 -29.58
C ILE A 181 9.32 18.29 -30.75
#